data_AF-A0A7V0X0W1-F1
#
_entry.id   AF-A0A7V0X0W1-F1
#
_cell.length_a   1.000
_cell.length_b   1.000
_cell.length_c   1.000
_cell.angle_alpha   90.00
_cell.angle_beta   90.00
_cell.angle_gamma   90.00
#
_symmetry.space_group_name_H-M   'P 1'
#
loop_
_entity.id
_entity.type
_entity.pdbx_description
1 polymer ?
#
loop_
_entity_poly.entity_id
_entity_poly.type
_entity_poly.pdbx_seq_one_letter_code
_entity_poly.pdbx_strand_id
1 'polypeptide(L)' 'MGKIIASVVLVLGVVNLLLVAFQLLSGLRLVKAPFSLHRKTGIALAVLAALHGALAVIINL' A
#
# COMPACT_ATOMS: atom_id res chain seq x y z
N MET A 1 -4.89 -23.40 0.82
CA MET A 1 -5.47 -22.05 0.73
C MET A 1 -4.68 -21.01 1.52
N GLY A 2 -4.37 -21.23 2.80
CA GLY A 2 -3.62 -20.26 3.65
C GLY A 2 -2.26 -19.81 3.09
N LYS A 3 -1.48 -20.69 2.46
CA LYS A 3 -0.18 -20.31 1.85
C LYS A 3 -0.32 -19.25 0.73
N ILE A 4 -1.37 -19.33 -0.07
CA ILE A 4 -1.62 -18.36 -1.16
C ILE A 4 -1.98 -17.00 -0.56
N ILE A 5 -2.86 -16.99 0.43
CA ILE A 5 -3.28 -15.76 1.13
C ILE A 5 -2.09 -15.09 1.83
N ALA A 6 -1.21 -15.87 2.47
CA ALA A 6 0.00 -15.34 3.09
C ALA A 6 0.94 -14.66 2.07
N SER A 7 1.14 -15.28 0.89
CA SER A 7 1.91 -14.65 -0.20
C SER A 7 1.24 -13.37 -0.70
N VAL A 8 -0.09 -13.33 -0.80
CA VAL A 8 -0.84 -12.12 -1.19
C VAL A 8 -0.66 -11.01 -0.15
N VAL A 9 -0.74 -11.31 1.15
CA VAL A 9 -0.49 -10.34 2.22
C VAL A 9 0.90 -9.76 2.08
N LEU A 10 1.93 -10.59 1.86
CA LEU A 10 3.30 -10.13 1.67
C LEU A 10 3.44 -9.17 0.46
N VAL A 11 2.88 -9.55 -0.69
CA VAL A 11 2.91 -8.70 -1.90
C VAL A 11 2.22 -7.36 -1.66
N LEU A 12 1.03 -7.37 -1.05
CA LEU A 12 0.33 -6.13 -0.68
C LEU A 12 1.17 -5.27 0.27
N GLY A 13 1.90 -5.88 1.21
CA GLY A 13 2.79 -5.17 2.12
C GLY A 13 3.92 -4.46 1.39
N VAL A 14 4.59 -5.14 0.45
CA VAL A 14 5.65 -4.54 -0.38
C VAL A 14 5.10 -3.41 -1.25
N VAL A 15 3.93 -3.59 -1.88
CA VAL A 15 3.30 -2.54 -2.69
C VAL A 15 2.93 -1.32 -1.83
N ASN A 16 2.35 -1.53 -0.64
CA ASN A 16 2.03 -0.45 0.29
C ASN A 16 3.28 0.30 0.76
N LEU A 17 4.39 -0.41 1.00
CA LEU A 17 5.67 0.20 1.36
C LEU A 17 6.19 1.12 0.25
N LEU A 18 6.12 0.69 -1.01
CA LEU A 18 6.51 1.52 -2.15
C LEU A 18 5.59 2.74 -2.32
N LEU A 19 4.28 2.54 -2.19
CA LEU A 19 3.30 3.63 -2.29
C LEU A 19 3.45 4.65 -1.17
N VAL A 20 3.67 4.22 0.09
CA VAL A 20 3.88 5.16 1.20
C VAL A 20 5.21 5.89 1.05
N ALA A 21 6.26 5.23 0.58
CA ALA A 21 7.54 5.88 0.27
C ALA A 21 7.35 6.95 -0.82
N PHE A 22 6.64 6.63 -1.91
CA PHE A 22 6.27 7.61 -2.93
C PHE A 22 5.47 8.78 -2.34
N GLN A 23 4.53 8.50 -1.44
CA GLN A 23 3.68 9.52 -0.83
C GLN A 23 4.47 10.47 0.07
N LEU A 24 5.40 9.96 0.87
CA LEU A 24 6.31 10.74 1.70
C LEU A 24 7.26 11.57 0.83
N LEU A 25 7.92 10.95 -0.14
CA LEU A 25 8.88 11.62 -1.02
C LEU A 25 8.21 12.73 -1.85
N SER A 26 7.01 12.49 -2.38
CA SER A 26 6.26 13.49 -3.14
C SER A 26 5.64 14.58 -2.25
N GLY A 27 5.15 14.22 -1.05
CA GLY A 27 4.61 15.17 -0.07
C GLY A 27 5.67 16.12 0.50
N LEU A 28 6.89 15.62 0.71
CA LEU A 28 8.08 16.40 1.10
C LEU A 28 8.72 17.15 -0.07
N ARG A 29 8.17 17.04 -1.28
CA ARG A 29 8.69 17.65 -2.52
C ARG A 29 10.11 17.18 -2.90
N LEU A 30 10.56 16.05 -2.37
CA LEU A 30 11.81 15.38 -2.76
C LEU A 30 11.67 14.71 -4.14
N VAL A 31 10.48 14.22 -4.46
CA VAL A 31 10.10 13.73 -5.80
C VAL A 31 9.04 14.66 -6.37
N LYS A 32 9.34 15.29 -7.51
CA LYS A 32 8.36 16.14 -8.22
C LYS A 32 7.37 15.27 -8.96
N ALA A 33 6.16 15.18 -8.43
CA ALA A 33 5.02 14.52 -9.08
C ALA A 33 3.83 15.49 -9.13
N PRO A 34 2.98 15.42 -10.17
CA PRO A 34 1.73 16.18 -10.20
C PRO A 34 0.87 15.84 -8.98
N PHE A 35 0.19 16.83 -8.41
CA PHE A 35 -0.71 16.61 -7.27
C PHE A 35 -1.83 15.61 -7.62
N SER A 36 -2.28 15.58 -8.89
CA SER A 36 -3.23 14.60 -9.38
C SER A 36 -2.72 13.16 -9.24
N LEU A 37 -1.42 12.93 -9.47
CA LEU A 37 -0.79 11.62 -9.28
C LEU A 37 -0.69 11.30 -7.78
N HIS A 38 -0.17 12.21 -6.95
CA HIS A 38 -0.12 12.05 -5.49
C HIS A 38 -1.49 11.69 -4.91
N ARG A 39 -2.56 12.40 -5.31
CA ARG A 39 -3.92 12.12 -4.84
C ARG A 39 -4.39 10.72 -5.26
N LYS A 40 -4.18 10.33 -6.51
CA LYS A 40 -4.59 9.00 -7.02
C LYS A 40 -3.83 7.87 -6.32
N THR A 41 -2.51 7.99 -6.17
CA THR A 41 -1.68 6.98 -5.47
C THR A 41 -1.97 6.94 -3.98
N GLY A 42 -2.31 8.07 -3.35
CA GLY A 42 -2.72 8.11 -1.94
C GLY A 42 -4.05 7.39 -1.70
N ILE A 43 -5.02 7.53 -2.60
CA ILE A 43 -6.27 6.75 -2.55
C ILE A 43 -5.99 5.25 -2.75
N ALA A 44 -5.14 4.90 -3.73
CA ALA A 44 -4.75 3.51 -3.95
C ALA A 44 -4.05 2.91 -2.72
N LEU A 45 -3.14 3.65 -2.08
CA LEU A 45 -2.47 3.25 -0.83
C LEU A 45 -3.49 2.96 0.28
N ALA A 46 -4.49 3.83 0.49
CA ALA A 46 -5.48 3.62 1.53
C ALA A 46 -6.29 2.33 1.32
N VAL A 47 -6.73 2.07 0.09
CA VAL A 47 -7.48 0.85 -0.26
C VAL A 47 -6.61 -0.40 -0.08
N LEU A 48 -5.38 -0.39 -0.60
CA LEU A 48 -4.47 -1.52 -0.51
C LEU A 48 -4.00 -1.79 0.93
N ALA A 49 -3.82 -0.75 1.75
CA ALA A 49 -3.47 -0.88 3.16
C ALA A 49 -4.62 -1.49 3.97
N ALA A 50 -5.87 -1.06 3.71
CA ALA A 50 -7.05 -1.65 4.34
C ALA A 50 -7.19 -3.14 3.98
N LEU A 51 -7.02 -3.51 2.72
CA LEU A 51 -7.06 -4.91 2.27
C LEU A 51 -5.92 -5.73 2.88
N HIS A 52 -4.69 -5.20 2.90
CA HIS A 52 -3.53 -5.86 3.52
C HIS A 52 -3.78 -6.15 5.01
N GLY A 53 -4.24 -5.15 5.76
CA GLY A 53 -4.52 -5.30 7.19
C GLY A 53 -5.67 -6.27 7.46
N ALA A 54 -6.78 -6.16 6.71
CA ALA A 54 -7.91 -7.06 6.87
C ALA A 54 -7.54 -8.53 6.61
N LEU A 55 -6.81 -8.81 5.51
CA LEU A 55 -6.35 -10.16 5.19
C LEU A 55 -5.36 -10.70 6.23
N ALA A 56 -4.47 -9.85 6.75
CA ALA A 56 -3.53 -10.24 7.80
C ALA A 56 -4.24 -10.60 9.10
N VAL A 57 -5.30 -9.88 9.49
CA VAL A 57 -6.11 -10.24 10.66
C VAL A 57 -6.84 -11.56 10.43
N ILE A 58 -7.51 -11.72 9.28
CA ILE A 58 -8.30 -12.93 8.96
C ILE A 58 -7.46 -14.21 8.97
N ILE A 59 -6.21 -14.17 8.49
CA ILE A 59 -5.36 -15.37 8.43
C ILE A 59 -4.69 -15.73 9.77
N ASN A 60 -4.64 -14.80 10.72
CA ASN A 60 -4.04 -15.00 12.05
C ASN A 60 -5.09 -15.22 13.16
N LEU A 61 -6.38 -15.22 12.81
CA LEU A 61 -7.49 -15.66 13.66
C LEU A 61 -7.81 -17.13 13.36
#